data_AF-A0A952XFD2-F1
#
_entry.id   AF-A0A952XFD2-F1
#
_cell.length_a   1.000
_cell.length_b   1.000
_cell.length_c   1.000
_cell.angle_alpha   90.00
_cell.angle_beta   90.00
_cell.angle_gamma   90.00
#
_symmetry.space_group_name_H-M   'P 1'
#
loop_
_entity.id
_entity.type
_entity.pdbx_description
1 polymer ?
#
loop_
_entity_poly.entity_id
_entity_poly.type
_entity_poly.pdbx_seq_one_letter_code
_entity_poly.pdbx_strand_id
1 'polypeptide(L)'
;MQNSNTLAVEFWPVSRPKPYKQNPRRIPAEAVDKVAKSIETFGFRQPIVVDREGVVVAGHTRLLAARKLKLKTVPIHVASDLTPEEARAYRLADNRVAEFSAWDIATLTLEIEGLKQADFQIEPLGFTMLELGQLQATATGDEAVEGARTDEEDADTSGALLDLIKVTIAEPRHKVERGDVWLLDKRHRLFCAGVMTDWHLWAPFLEGEAIFCPYPGPFVAYGKKAREHPLVMVQPDPYTAGHVLDRFAEIHGRRSVRKVSA
;
A
#
# COMPACT_ATOMS: atom_id res chain seq x y z
N MET A 1 -2.49 -38.46 14.50
CA MET A 1 -3.88 -38.77 14.11
C MET A 1 -4.06 -38.37 12.66
N GLN A 2 -4.61 -39.27 11.84
CA GLN A 2 -4.71 -39.12 10.39
C GLN A 2 -5.72 -38.02 10.04
N ASN A 3 -5.25 -36.85 9.59
CA ASN A 3 -6.12 -35.89 8.92
C ASN A 3 -6.37 -36.39 7.51
N SER A 4 -7.58 -36.86 7.24
CA SER A 4 -8.09 -37.05 5.88
C SER A 4 -8.08 -35.71 5.17
N ASN A 5 -6.97 -35.44 4.47
CA ASN A 5 -6.54 -34.14 3.97
C ASN A 5 -7.25 -33.74 2.66
N THR A 6 -8.58 -33.85 2.63
CA THR A 6 -9.37 -33.52 1.42
C THR A 6 -10.09 -32.21 1.61
N LEU A 7 -9.75 -31.21 0.80
CA LEU A 7 -10.45 -29.94 0.75
C LEU A 7 -11.79 -30.16 0.01
N ALA A 8 -12.83 -30.49 0.76
CA ALA A 8 -14.17 -30.67 0.22
C ALA A 8 -14.81 -29.33 -0.13
N VAL A 9 -15.40 -29.24 -1.33
CA VAL A 9 -16.11 -28.04 -1.82
C VAL A 9 -17.56 -28.40 -2.11
N GLU A 10 -18.47 -27.63 -1.53
CA GLU A 10 -19.92 -27.75 -1.72
C GLU A 10 -20.49 -26.46 -2.32
N PHE A 11 -21.63 -26.52 -2.99
CA PHE A 11 -22.31 -25.32 -3.48
C PHE A 11 -23.47 -24.95 -2.57
N TRP A 12 -23.39 -23.76 -1.97
CA TRP A 12 -24.44 -23.23 -1.10
C TRP A 12 -25.17 -22.05 -1.76
N PRO A 13 -26.44 -21.78 -1.40
CA PRO A 13 -27.09 -20.52 -1.76
C PRO A 13 -26.25 -19.32 -1.30
N VAL A 14 -26.08 -18.29 -2.14
CA VAL A 14 -25.24 -17.10 -1.83
C VAL A 14 -25.68 -16.35 -0.56
N SER A 15 -26.94 -16.53 -0.15
CA SER A 15 -27.52 -15.94 1.05
C SER A 15 -27.13 -16.66 2.35
N ARG A 16 -26.66 -17.92 2.28
CA ARG A 16 -26.36 -18.75 3.44
C ARG A 16 -25.08 -18.33 4.19
N PRO A 17 -23.94 -18.03 3.53
CA PRO A 17 -22.73 -17.61 4.23
C PRO A 17 -22.91 -16.26 4.94
N LYS A 18 -22.47 -16.20 6.19
CA LYS A 18 -22.61 -15.03 7.07
C LYS A 18 -21.28 -14.26 7.11
N PRO A 19 -21.25 -12.97 6.75
CA PRO A 19 -20.06 -12.15 6.94
C PRO A 19 -19.63 -12.13 8.41
N TYR A 20 -18.32 -12.20 8.65
CA TYR A 20 -17.78 -12.03 10.01
C TYR A 20 -17.92 -10.56 10.44
N LYS A 21 -18.61 -10.31 11.55
CA LYS A 21 -18.94 -8.95 12.02
C LYS A 21 -17.72 -8.11 12.39
N GLN A 22 -16.66 -8.74 12.86
CA GLN A 22 -15.43 -8.07 13.32
C GLN A 22 -14.30 -8.27 12.30
N ASN A 23 -14.60 -8.25 10.99
CA ASN A 23 -13.55 -8.35 9.98
C ASN A 23 -12.65 -7.11 10.05
N PRO A 24 -11.35 -7.24 10.40
CA PRO A 24 -10.46 -6.09 10.51
C PRO A 24 -10.14 -5.48 9.14
N ARG A 25 -10.34 -6.22 8.04
CA ARG A 25 -10.06 -5.75 6.68
C ARG A 25 -11.23 -4.94 6.14
N ARG A 26 -10.96 -3.68 5.79
CA ARG A 26 -11.87 -2.86 4.97
C ARG A 26 -11.87 -3.39 3.54
N ILE A 27 -13.04 -3.52 2.95
CA ILE A 27 -13.21 -4.01 1.58
C ILE A 27 -13.84 -2.87 0.76
N PRO A 28 -13.04 -2.09 0.02
CA PRO A 28 -13.57 -1.02 -0.81
C PRO A 28 -14.40 -1.57 -1.97
N ALA A 29 -15.32 -0.76 -2.50
CA ALA A 29 -16.18 -1.15 -3.62
C ALA A 29 -15.38 -1.57 -4.86
N GLU A 30 -14.28 -0.87 -5.14
CA GLU A 30 -13.38 -1.20 -6.25
C GLU A 30 -12.81 -2.62 -6.16
N ALA A 31 -12.44 -3.08 -4.95
CA ALA A 31 -11.95 -4.45 -4.76
C ALA A 31 -13.05 -5.49 -5.03
N VAL A 32 -14.30 -5.18 -4.66
CA VAL A 32 -15.46 -6.03 -5.00
C VAL A 32 -15.65 -6.10 -6.51
N ASP A 33 -15.43 -4.99 -7.22
CA ASP A 33 -15.64 -4.87 -8.66
C ASP A 33 -14.59 -5.63 -9.46
N LYS A 34 -13.32 -5.49 -9.09
CA LYS A 34 -12.21 -6.28 -9.64
C LYS A 34 -12.46 -7.78 -9.46
N VAL A 35 -12.86 -8.22 -8.26
CA VAL A 35 -13.18 -9.64 -7.99
C VAL A 35 -14.44 -10.09 -8.74
N ALA A 36 -15.46 -9.26 -8.86
CA ALA A 36 -16.66 -9.58 -9.64
C ALA A 36 -16.32 -9.79 -11.12
N LYS A 37 -15.47 -8.95 -11.71
CA LYS A 37 -15.04 -9.12 -13.10
C LYS A 37 -14.23 -10.40 -13.31
N SER A 38 -13.35 -10.71 -12.36
CA SER A 38 -12.60 -11.97 -12.35
C SER A 38 -13.54 -13.19 -12.27
N ILE A 39 -14.55 -13.17 -11.39
CA ILE A 39 -15.54 -14.25 -11.29
C ILE A 39 -16.40 -14.37 -12.54
N GLU A 40 -16.81 -13.26 -13.16
CA GLU A 40 -17.56 -13.26 -14.42
C GLU A 40 -16.76 -13.91 -15.56
N THR A 41 -15.46 -13.64 -15.62
CA THR A 41 -14.57 -14.10 -16.70
C THR A 41 -14.10 -15.54 -16.49
N PHE A 42 -13.62 -15.85 -15.30
CA PHE A 42 -12.96 -17.12 -15.01
C PHE A 42 -13.83 -18.10 -14.23
N GLY A 43 -14.98 -17.66 -13.72
CA GLY A 43 -15.73 -18.40 -12.70
C GLY A 43 -15.01 -18.46 -11.36
N PHE A 44 -15.59 -19.15 -10.40
CA PHE A 44 -14.92 -19.40 -9.13
C PHE A 44 -13.78 -20.41 -9.30
N ARG A 45 -12.55 -19.98 -8.99
CA ARG A 45 -11.37 -20.86 -8.90
C ARG A 45 -10.92 -21.16 -7.48
N GLN A 46 -11.47 -20.44 -6.50
CA GLN A 46 -11.22 -20.65 -5.06
C GLN A 46 -12.54 -20.60 -4.28
N PRO A 47 -12.83 -21.59 -3.43
CA PRO A 47 -14.06 -21.60 -2.61
C PRO A 47 -14.00 -20.58 -1.48
N ILE A 48 -15.15 -20.05 -1.06
CA ILE A 48 -15.26 -19.25 0.16
C ILE A 48 -15.13 -20.20 1.35
N VAL A 49 -14.28 -19.87 2.32
CA VAL A 49 -14.07 -20.71 3.50
C VAL A 49 -14.97 -20.21 4.63
N VAL A 50 -15.73 -21.12 5.25
CA VAL A 50 -16.61 -20.83 6.39
C VAL A 50 -16.30 -21.76 7.57
N ASP A 51 -16.65 -21.34 8.78
CA ASP A 51 -16.67 -22.22 9.95
C ASP A 51 -17.95 -23.08 9.99
N ARG A 52 -18.07 -23.93 11.01
CA ARG A 52 -19.21 -24.86 11.17
C ARG A 52 -20.56 -24.13 11.24
N GLU A 53 -20.56 -22.89 11.73
CA GLU A 53 -21.72 -22.03 11.88
C GLU A 53 -22.06 -21.24 10.60
N GLY A 54 -21.24 -21.40 9.55
CA GLY A 54 -21.38 -20.75 8.26
C GLY A 54 -20.88 -19.30 8.24
N VAL A 55 -20.06 -18.89 9.21
CA VAL A 55 -19.44 -17.57 9.26
C VAL A 55 -18.17 -17.58 8.42
N VAL A 56 -18.02 -16.58 7.55
CA VAL A 56 -16.89 -16.50 6.63
C VAL A 56 -15.58 -16.38 7.41
N VAL A 57 -14.65 -17.26 7.08
CA VAL A 57 -13.28 -17.28 7.57
C VAL A 57 -12.35 -16.66 6.52
N ALA A 58 -12.51 -17.00 5.24
CA ALA A 58 -11.77 -16.40 4.14
C ALA A 58 -12.64 -16.21 2.90
N GLY A 59 -12.40 -15.12 2.16
CA GLY A 59 -13.13 -14.82 0.91
C GLY A 59 -14.34 -13.88 1.06
N HIS A 60 -14.32 -12.94 2.01
CA HIS A 60 -15.38 -11.93 2.14
C HIS A 60 -15.60 -11.11 0.85
N THR A 61 -14.53 -10.69 0.17
CA THR A 61 -14.62 -9.96 -1.10
C THR A 61 -15.28 -10.81 -2.20
N ARG A 62 -14.98 -12.13 -2.24
CA ARG A 62 -15.63 -13.08 -3.16
C ARG A 62 -17.12 -13.24 -2.87
N LEU A 63 -17.52 -13.27 -1.60
CA LEU A 63 -18.94 -13.30 -1.22
C LEU A 63 -19.67 -12.01 -1.64
N LEU A 64 -19.05 -10.84 -1.43
CA LEU A 64 -19.63 -9.56 -1.85
C LEU A 64 -19.75 -9.48 -3.38
N ALA A 65 -18.73 -9.91 -4.11
CA ALA A 65 -18.72 -9.96 -5.57
C ALA A 65 -19.84 -10.89 -6.10
N ALA A 66 -19.99 -12.08 -5.51
CA ALA A 66 -21.06 -13.00 -5.89
C ALA A 66 -22.47 -12.41 -5.66
N ARG A 67 -22.65 -11.65 -4.57
CA ARG A 67 -23.89 -10.93 -4.30
C ARG A 67 -24.13 -9.81 -5.32
N LYS A 68 -23.09 -9.05 -5.68
CA LYS A 68 -23.15 -8.01 -6.72
C LYS A 68 -23.57 -8.61 -8.08
N LEU A 69 -23.01 -9.77 -8.42
CA LEU A 69 -23.34 -10.54 -9.63
C LEU A 69 -24.70 -11.28 -9.56
N LYS A 70 -25.40 -11.22 -8.42
CA LYS A 70 -26.69 -11.92 -8.19
C LYS A 70 -26.62 -13.43 -8.47
N LEU A 71 -25.49 -14.06 -8.17
CA LEU A 71 -25.33 -15.51 -8.33
C LEU A 71 -26.26 -16.26 -7.38
N LYS A 72 -26.82 -17.39 -7.83
CA LYS A 72 -27.70 -18.21 -7.00
C LYS A 72 -26.92 -19.01 -5.96
N THR A 73 -25.78 -19.56 -6.37
CA THR A 73 -24.93 -20.43 -5.54
C THR A 73 -23.47 -20.02 -5.60
N VAL A 74 -22.72 -20.36 -4.56
CA VAL A 74 -21.27 -20.13 -4.44
C VAL A 74 -20.58 -21.38 -3.91
N PRO A 75 -19.34 -21.66 -4.34
CA PRO A 75 -18.55 -22.76 -3.79
C PRO A 75 -18.05 -22.42 -2.38
N ILE A 76 -18.25 -23.35 -1.46
CA ILE A 76 -17.97 -23.24 -0.04
C ILE A 76 -17.09 -24.40 0.38
N HIS A 77 -16.04 -24.10 1.13
CA HIS A 77 -15.32 -25.06 1.93
C HIS A 77 -15.65 -24.82 3.40
N VAL A 78 -16.14 -25.85 4.09
CA VAL A 78 -16.40 -25.78 5.53
C VAL A 78 -15.16 -26.27 6.26
N ALA A 79 -14.48 -25.37 6.96
CA ALA A 79 -13.33 -25.68 7.81
C ALA A 79 -13.80 -26.29 9.14
N SER A 80 -14.42 -27.48 9.04
CA SER A 80 -15.04 -28.19 10.16
C SER A 80 -14.04 -28.87 11.09
N ASP A 81 -12.76 -28.72 10.84
CA ASP A 81 -11.64 -29.19 11.65
C ASP A 81 -11.09 -28.07 12.55
N LEU A 82 -11.24 -26.81 12.17
CA LEU A 82 -10.77 -25.66 12.96
C LEU A 82 -11.62 -25.42 14.22
N THR A 83 -10.96 -25.15 15.33
CA THR A 83 -11.57 -24.55 16.52
C THR A 83 -11.97 -23.08 16.25
N PRO A 84 -12.86 -22.49 17.06
CA PRO A 84 -13.21 -21.07 16.92
C PRO A 84 -11.99 -20.14 17.00
N GLU A 85 -11.02 -20.46 17.85
CA GLU A 85 -9.75 -19.74 18.01
C GLU A 85 -8.90 -19.83 16.75
N GLU A 86 -8.74 -21.02 16.19
CA GLU A 86 -7.99 -21.25 14.95
C GLU A 86 -8.65 -20.57 13.75
N ALA A 87 -9.99 -20.57 13.67
CA ALA A 87 -10.70 -19.82 12.63
C ALA A 87 -10.49 -18.30 12.78
N ARG A 88 -10.41 -17.76 14.00
CA ARG A 88 -10.05 -16.34 14.21
C ARG A 88 -8.59 -16.06 13.82
N ALA A 89 -7.67 -16.95 14.17
CA ALA A 89 -6.26 -16.82 13.78
C ALA A 89 -6.08 -16.91 12.26
N TYR A 90 -6.77 -17.84 11.60
CA TYR A 90 -6.70 -18.02 10.15
C TYR A 90 -7.25 -16.81 9.38
N ARG A 91 -8.34 -16.18 9.85
CA ARG A 91 -8.82 -14.88 9.32
C ARG A 91 -7.73 -13.82 9.29
N LEU A 92 -6.87 -13.77 10.32
CA LEU A 92 -5.76 -12.81 10.37
C LEU A 92 -4.61 -13.23 9.46
N ALA A 93 -4.26 -14.52 9.48
CA ALA A 93 -3.18 -15.07 8.67
C ALA A 93 -3.43 -14.93 7.16
N ASP A 94 -4.62 -15.30 6.67
CA ASP A 94 -5.00 -15.19 5.24
C ASP A 94 -4.88 -13.75 4.75
N ASN A 95 -5.29 -12.79 5.57
CA ASN A 95 -5.17 -11.37 5.25
C ASN A 95 -3.71 -10.90 5.23
N ARG A 96 -2.91 -11.30 6.22
CA ARG A 96 -1.53 -10.81 6.41
C ARG A 96 -0.54 -11.45 5.45
N VAL A 97 -0.70 -12.72 5.08
CA VAL A 97 0.24 -13.43 4.19
C VAL A 97 0.27 -12.77 2.80
N ALA A 98 -0.88 -12.34 2.28
CA ALA A 98 -0.97 -11.65 1.00
C ALA A 98 -0.24 -10.28 0.99
N GLU A 99 0.01 -9.68 2.16
CA GLU A 99 0.74 -8.39 2.27
C GLU A 99 2.26 -8.56 2.17
N PHE A 100 2.78 -9.79 2.33
CA PHE A 100 4.23 -10.06 2.27
C PHE A 100 4.73 -10.39 0.86
N SER A 101 3.84 -10.59 -0.12
CA SER A 101 4.21 -10.83 -1.51
C SER A 101 4.32 -9.52 -2.29
N ALA A 102 5.42 -9.34 -3.01
CA ALA A 102 5.59 -8.27 -3.99
C ALA A 102 5.63 -8.85 -5.41
N TRP A 103 5.21 -8.06 -6.39
CA TRP A 103 5.34 -8.40 -7.79
C TRP A 103 6.79 -8.23 -8.26
N ASP A 104 7.32 -9.21 -8.99
CA ASP A 104 8.45 -8.97 -9.87
C ASP A 104 7.92 -8.26 -11.11
N ILE A 105 8.24 -6.96 -11.22
CA ILE A 105 7.69 -6.07 -12.23
C ILE A 105 8.13 -6.48 -13.65
N ALA A 106 9.37 -6.94 -13.80
CA ALA A 106 9.88 -7.37 -15.10
C ALA A 106 9.11 -8.59 -15.59
N THR A 107 8.97 -9.61 -14.73
CA THR A 107 8.23 -10.83 -15.04
C THR A 107 6.74 -10.55 -15.26
N LEU A 108 6.13 -9.69 -14.44
CA LEU A 108 4.73 -9.30 -14.57
C LEU A 108 4.44 -8.58 -15.90
N THR A 109 5.33 -7.67 -16.31
CA THR A 109 5.17 -6.93 -17.56
C THR A 109 5.19 -7.85 -18.77
N LEU A 110 6.15 -8.79 -18.80
CA LEU A 110 6.25 -9.79 -19.88
C LEU A 110 4.99 -10.66 -19.97
N GLU A 111 4.44 -11.10 -18.84
CA GLU A 111 3.23 -11.92 -18.82
C GLU A 111 2.02 -11.15 -19.36
N ILE A 112 1.88 -9.88 -18.97
CA ILE A 112 0.78 -9.01 -19.45
C ILE A 112 0.92 -8.73 -20.96
N GLU A 113 2.13 -8.50 -21.46
CA GLU A 113 2.38 -8.34 -22.89
C GLU A 113 2.05 -9.62 -23.66
N GLY A 114 2.41 -10.80 -23.13
CA GLY A 114 2.03 -12.09 -23.69
C GLY A 114 0.51 -12.27 -23.79
N LEU A 115 -0.22 -11.89 -22.73
CA LEU A 115 -1.68 -11.93 -22.73
C LEU A 115 -2.29 -10.96 -23.76
N LYS A 116 -1.73 -9.75 -23.90
CA LYS A 116 -2.17 -8.78 -24.92
C LYS A 116 -1.94 -9.30 -26.34
N GLN A 117 -0.81 -9.94 -26.60
CA GLN A 117 -0.51 -10.54 -27.91
C GLN A 117 -1.45 -11.72 -28.24
N ALA A 118 -2.00 -12.37 -27.23
CA ALA A 118 -3.03 -13.39 -27.36
C ALA A 118 -4.47 -12.83 -27.41
N ASP A 119 -4.63 -11.51 -27.62
CA ASP A 119 -5.91 -10.80 -27.65
C ASP A 119 -6.75 -10.94 -26.35
N PHE A 120 -6.10 -11.23 -25.22
CA PHE A 120 -6.78 -11.35 -23.93
C PHE A 120 -7.04 -9.97 -23.30
N GLN A 121 -8.26 -9.79 -22.79
CA GLN A 121 -8.69 -8.57 -22.11
C GLN A 121 -8.02 -8.46 -20.74
N ILE A 122 -7.51 -7.29 -20.38
CA ILE A 122 -6.67 -7.09 -19.18
C ILE A 122 -7.50 -6.69 -17.95
N GLU A 123 -8.70 -6.15 -18.16
CA GLU A 123 -9.63 -5.72 -17.13
C GLU A 123 -9.95 -6.81 -16.08
N PRO A 124 -10.13 -8.10 -16.44
CA PRO A 124 -10.39 -9.17 -15.47
C PRO A 124 -9.22 -9.50 -14.53
N LEU A 125 -8.01 -9.04 -14.85
CA LEU A 125 -6.82 -9.27 -14.03
C LEU A 125 -6.80 -8.37 -12.78
N GLY A 126 -7.66 -7.35 -12.74
CA GLY A 126 -7.77 -6.42 -11.60
C GLY A 126 -6.70 -5.33 -11.61
N PHE A 127 -5.91 -5.19 -12.67
CA PHE A 127 -5.03 -4.05 -12.88
C PHE A 127 -5.77 -2.93 -13.59
N THR A 128 -5.61 -1.70 -13.11
CA THR A 128 -6.01 -0.50 -13.83
C THR A 128 -4.95 -0.15 -14.88
N MET A 129 -5.36 0.53 -15.96
CA MET A 129 -4.42 1.01 -16.97
C MET A 129 -3.34 1.94 -16.39
N LEU A 130 -3.68 2.70 -15.34
CA LEU A 130 -2.75 3.55 -14.61
C LEU A 130 -1.72 2.73 -13.82
N GLU A 131 -2.16 1.71 -13.06
CA GLU A 131 -1.27 0.81 -12.34
C GLU A 131 -0.31 0.11 -13.31
N LEU A 132 -0.81 -0.36 -14.47
CA LEU A 132 0.03 -0.97 -15.49
C LEU A 132 1.06 0.00 -16.07
N GLY A 133 0.66 1.24 -16.36
CA GLY A 133 1.57 2.27 -16.85
C GLY A 133 2.65 2.62 -15.83
N GLN A 134 2.31 2.71 -14.54
CA GLN A 134 3.28 2.93 -13.46
C GLN A 134 4.24 1.76 -13.31
N LEU A 135 3.74 0.52 -13.31
CA LEU A 135 4.58 -0.68 -13.24
C LEU A 135 5.56 -0.72 -14.44
N GLN A 136 5.10 -0.40 -15.64
CA GLN A 136 5.96 -0.33 -16.83
C GLN A 136 7.02 0.78 -16.75
N ALA A 137 6.65 1.99 -16.31
CA ALA A 137 7.59 3.10 -16.13
C ALA A 137 8.68 2.76 -15.10
N THR A 138 8.33 2.07 -14.01
CA THR A 138 9.33 1.61 -13.03
C THR A 138 10.27 0.53 -13.57
N ALA A 139 9.85 -0.26 -14.56
CA ALA A 139 10.69 -1.30 -15.18
C ALA A 139 11.71 -0.72 -16.19
N THR A 140 11.35 0.36 -16.90
CA THR A 140 12.19 0.96 -17.94
C THR A 140 13.14 2.04 -17.43
N GLY A 141 13.04 2.44 -16.16
CA GLY A 141 13.91 3.46 -15.56
C GLY A 141 13.63 4.88 -16.06
N ASP A 142 12.54 5.08 -16.81
CA ASP A 142 12.08 6.41 -17.23
C ASP A 142 11.18 6.97 -16.13
N GLU A 143 11.76 7.85 -15.30
CA GLU A 143 10.97 8.75 -14.46
C GLU A 143 10.17 9.71 -15.35
N ALA A 144 8.86 9.48 -15.47
CA ALA A 144 7.95 10.47 -16.03
C ALA A 144 6.65 10.60 -15.22
N VAL A 145 6.67 11.63 -14.37
CA VAL A 145 5.65 12.67 -14.10
C VAL A 145 4.25 12.30 -13.57
N GLU A 146 3.90 13.01 -12.49
CA GLU A 146 2.61 13.15 -11.80
C GLU A 146 1.36 13.21 -12.69
N GLY A 147 0.26 12.66 -12.15
CA GLY A 147 -1.06 13.27 -12.31
C GLY A 147 -2.26 12.32 -12.33
N ALA A 148 -2.84 12.01 -11.16
CA ALA A 148 -4.29 11.90 -10.97
C ALA A 148 -4.62 11.77 -9.47
N ARG A 149 -5.15 12.86 -8.90
CA ARG A 149 -5.81 12.87 -7.59
C ARG A 149 -7.15 12.15 -7.70
N THR A 150 -7.51 11.39 -6.68
CA THR A 150 -8.90 11.29 -6.24
C THR A 150 -8.97 11.95 -4.89
N ASP A 151 -9.74 13.03 -4.82
CA ASP A 151 -10.02 13.79 -3.61
C ASP A 151 -10.79 12.91 -2.63
N GLU A 152 -10.18 12.57 -1.49
CA GLU A 152 -10.91 12.24 -0.27
C GLU A 152 -10.34 13.08 0.89
N GLU A 153 -11.24 13.81 1.51
CA GLU A 153 -11.02 14.85 2.51
C GLU A 153 -10.44 14.31 3.82
N ASP A 154 -9.50 15.10 4.36
CA ASP A 154 -9.14 15.29 5.77
C ASP A 154 -9.53 14.19 6.77
N ALA A 155 -8.61 13.24 6.95
CA ALA A 155 -8.42 12.59 8.24
C ALA A 155 -6.97 12.78 8.68
N ASP A 156 -6.80 13.58 9.72
CA ASP A 156 -5.57 13.73 10.52
C ASP A 156 -4.99 12.35 10.85
N THR A 157 -4.07 11.88 10.02
CA THR A 157 -3.38 10.59 10.15
C THR A 157 -1.91 10.78 9.81
N SER A 158 -1.31 11.81 10.43
CA SER A 158 0.13 11.97 10.51
C SER A 158 0.69 10.80 11.36
N GLY A 159 0.91 9.65 10.73
CA GLY A 159 1.45 8.42 11.35
C GLY A 159 0.85 7.10 10.85
N ALA A 160 -0.36 7.09 10.25
CA ALA A 160 -1.03 5.83 9.89
C ALA A 160 -0.41 5.13 8.67
N LEU A 161 0.21 5.89 7.76
CA LEU A 161 0.83 5.34 6.57
C LEU A 161 2.09 4.52 6.89
N LEU A 162 2.77 4.83 8.00
CA LEU A 162 4.00 4.16 8.44
C LEU A 162 3.72 2.97 9.37
N ASP A 163 2.65 3.01 10.17
CA ASP A 163 2.19 1.82 10.92
C ASP A 163 1.81 0.65 10.00
N LEU A 164 1.37 0.97 8.77
CA LEU A 164 1.06 -0.03 7.74
C LEU A 164 2.32 -0.73 7.20
N ILE A 165 3.45 -0.05 7.24
CA ILE A 165 4.75 -0.53 6.79
C ILE A 165 5.52 -0.96 8.04
N LYS A 166 5.27 -2.17 8.54
CA LYS A 166 6.10 -2.83 9.59
C LYS A 166 7.53 -3.14 9.11
N VAL A 167 8.21 -2.18 8.50
CA VAL A 167 9.65 -2.11 8.51
C VAL A 167 9.95 -1.43 9.85
N THR A 168 10.37 -2.20 10.84
CA THR A 168 10.93 -1.65 12.09
C THR A 168 12.21 -0.89 11.74
N ILE A 169 12.06 0.30 11.17
CA ILE A 169 13.08 1.33 11.28
C ILE A 169 12.95 1.77 12.74
N ALA A 170 13.99 1.51 13.54
CA ALA A 170 14.04 1.91 14.95
C ALA A 170 13.63 3.39 15.08
N GLU A 171 13.02 3.80 16.20
CA GLU A 171 12.66 5.21 16.46
C GLU A 171 13.75 6.18 15.96
N PRO A 172 13.39 7.22 15.18
CA PRO A 172 14.39 8.15 14.65
C PRO A 172 15.12 8.81 15.82
N ARG A 173 16.45 8.91 15.72
CA ARG A 173 17.26 9.54 16.78
C ARG A 173 16.99 11.04 16.85
N HIS A 174 16.70 11.67 15.72
CA HIS A 174 16.25 13.05 15.66
C HIS A 174 14.74 13.13 15.89
N LYS A 175 14.36 13.71 17.04
CA LYS A 175 12.97 14.08 17.31
C LYS A 175 12.65 15.39 16.59
N VAL A 176 11.63 15.35 15.75
CA VAL A 176 11.16 16.49 14.97
C VAL A 176 9.75 16.85 15.43
N GLU A 177 9.47 18.15 15.49
CA GLU A 177 8.14 18.68 15.77
C GLU A 177 7.63 19.47 14.56
N ARG A 178 6.30 19.54 14.40
CA ARG A 178 5.70 20.35 13.34
C ARG A 178 6.10 21.82 13.50
N GLY A 179 6.49 22.46 12.41
CA GLY A 179 7.07 23.80 12.38
C GLY A 179 8.60 23.81 12.46
N ASP A 180 9.25 22.68 12.74
CA ASP A 180 10.70 22.61 12.75
C ASP A 180 11.29 22.85 11.37
N VAL A 181 12.41 23.58 11.36
CA VAL A 181 13.25 23.73 10.17
C VAL A 181 14.63 23.20 10.51
N TRP A 182 15.20 22.44 9.59
CA TRP A 182 16.51 21.83 9.74
C TRP A 182 17.40 22.20 8.55
N LEU A 183 18.67 22.46 8.82
CA LEU A 183 19.70 22.63 7.80
C LEU A 183 20.56 21.37 7.74
N LEU A 184 20.67 20.79 6.55
CA LEU A 184 21.44 19.58 6.27
C LEU A 184 22.57 19.92 5.29
N ASP A 185 23.80 19.57 5.65
CA ASP A 185 25.04 19.86 4.90
C ASP A 185 25.19 21.29 4.41
N LYS A 186 24.77 22.24 5.25
CA LYS A 186 24.82 23.70 5.03
C LYS A 186 23.98 24.21 3.86
N ARG A 187 23.49 23.34 2.97
CA ARG A 187 22.88 23.71 1.68
C ARG A 187 21.44 23.23 1.52
N HIS A 188 21.04 22.19 2.24
CA HIS A 188 19.68 21.65 2.17
C HIS A 188 18.86 22.13 3.37
N ARG A 189 17.57 22.35 3.15
CA ARG A 189 16.62 22.70 4.21
C ARG A 189 15.51 21.66 4.25
N LEU A 190 15.20 21.14 5.42
CA LEU A 190 14.05 20.28 5.68
C LEU A 190 13.06 21.04 6.56
N PHE A 191 11.85 21.23 6.06
CA PHE A 191 10.73 21.83 6.78
C PHE A 191 9.77 20.74 7.22
N CYS A 192 9.48 20.66 8.52
CA CYS A 192 8.43 19.82 9.06
C CYS A 192 7.08 20.56 9.00
N ALA A 193 6.57 20.76 7.80
CA ALA A 193 5.39 21.59 7.55
C ALA A 193 4.50 20.98 6.46
N GLY A 194 3.25 21.44 6.39
CA GLY A 194 2.33 21.06 5.33
C GLY A 194 2.82 21.52 3.97
N VAL A 195 2.94 20.59 3.03
CA VAL A 195 3.36 20.91 1.65
C VAL A 195 2.37 21.89 1.02
N MET A 196 1.06 21.65 1.08
CA MET A 196 0.08 22.51 0.42
C MET A 196 -0.39 23.69 1.28
N THR A 197 -0.41 23.53 2.61
CA THR A 197 -1.01 24.51 3.54
C THR A 197 -0.02 25.53 4.05
N ASP A 198 1.24 25.14 4.21
CA ASP A 198 2.26 25.93 4.91
C ASP A 198 3.32 26.45 3.93
N TRP A 199 2.93 26.64 2.66
CA TRP A 199 3.83 27.00 1.56
C TRP A 199 4.61 28.29 1.79
N HIS A 200 4.01 29.25 2.48
CA HIS A 200 4.64 30.52 2.84
C HIS A 200 5.90 30.35 3.72
N LEU A 201 6.04 29.22 4.43
CA LEU A 201 7.20 28.93 5.27
C LEU A 201 8.43 28.48 4.47
N TRP A 202 8.23 27.77 3.35
CA TRP A 202 9.32 27.13 2.59
C TRP A 202 9.50 27.70 1.18
N ALA A 203 8.47 28.29 0.57
CA ALA A 203 8.53 28.85 -0.78
C ALA A 203 9.60 29.96 -0.94
N PRO A 204 9.85 30.85 0.04
CA PRO A 204 10.91 31.84 -0.07
C PRO A 204 12.32 31.24 -0.18
N PHE A 205 12.50 29.95 0.13
CA PHE A 205 13.78 29.27 0.01
C PHE A 205 13.97 28.57 -1.34
N LEU A 206 12.95 28.56 -2.21
CA LEU A 206 13.02 28.07 -3.58
C LEU A 206 13.60 29.13 -4.53
N GLU A 207 14.82 29.55 -4.25
CA GLU A 207 15.54 30.53 -5.05
C GLU A 207 16.77 29.90 -5.72
N GLY A 208 17.17 30.45 -6.88
CA GLY A 208 18.36 30.00 -7.61
C GLY A 208 18.25 28.56 -8.11
N GLU A 209 19.25 27.74 -7.78
CA GLU A 209 19.33 26.33 -8.20
C GLU A 209 18.66 25.36 -7.21
N ALA A 210 17.91 25.87 -6.24
CA ALA A 210 17.25 25.04 -5.24
C ALA A 210 16.13 24.20 -5.85
N ILE A 211 16.21 22.88 -5.65
CA ILE A 211 15.18 21.94 -6.11
C ILE A 211 14.18 21.71 -4.98
N PHE A 212 12.90 21.88 -5.30
CA PHE A 212 11.81 21.52 -4.43
C PHE A 212 11.67 19.99 -4.33
N CYS A 213 11.57 19.48 -3.11
CA CYS A 213 11.43 18.05 -2.84
C CYS A 213 10.29 17.82 -1.83
N PRO A 214 9.05 17.64 -2.29
CA PRO A 214 7.91 17.37 -1.42
C PRO A 214 7.92 15.90 -0.95
N TYR A 215 7.50 15.67 0.30
CA TYR A 215 7.36 14.35 0.91
C TYR A 215 8.63 13.44 0.83
N PRO A 216 9.83 13.96 1.12
CA PRO A 216 11.06 13.18 0.99
C PRO A 216 11.11 12.02 1.97
N GLY A 217 11.47 10.84 1.47
CA GLY A 217 11.84 9.70 2.30
C GLY A 217 13.34 9.69 2.68
N PRO A 218 13.77 8.79 3.58
CA PRO A 218 15.14 8.77 4.10
C PRO A 218 16.22 8.62 3.02
N PHE A 219 15.89 8.00 1.90
CA PHE A 219 16.84 7.75 0.81
C PHE A 219 17.13 8.98 -0.07
N VAL A 220 16.47 10.12 0.17
CA VAL A 220 16.76 11.37 -0.56
C VAL A 220 18.24 11.76 -0.45
N ALA A 221 18.89 11.42 0.67
CA ALA A 221 20.32 11.65 0.90
C ALA A 221 21.25 10.93 -0.11
N TYR A 222 20.78 9.88 -0.78
CA TYR A 222 21.53 9.17 -1.82
C TYR A 222 21.29 9.73 -3.22
N GLY A 223 20.28 10.57 -3.42
CA GLY A 223 19.89 11.05 -4.73
C GLY A 223 20.99 11.84 -5.42
N LYS A 224 21.21 11.59 -6.72
CA LYS A 224 22.17 12.35 -7.54
C LYS A 224 21.89 13.86 -7.47
N LYS A 225 20.61 14.25 -7.56
CA LYS A 225 20.16 15.64 -7.40
C LYS A 225 20.51 16.25 -6.04
N ALA A 226 20.50 15.46 -4.96
CA ALA A 226 20.90 15.92 -3.63
C ALA A 226 22.40 16.21 -3.54
N ARG A 227 23.24 15.64 -4.43
CA ARG A 227 24.69 15.96 -4.51
C ARG A 227 24.98 17.17 -5.38
N GLU A 228 24.16 17.39 -6.41
CA GLU A 228 24.37 18.45 -7.41
C GLU A 228 23.70 19.77 -7.01
N HIS A 229 22.52 19.72 -6.38
CA HIS A 229 21.73 20.92 -6.09
C HIS A 229 21.33 21.04 -4.60
N PRO A 230 21.15 22.27 -4.07
CA PRO A 230 20.50 22.47 -2.80
C PRO A 230 19.04 22.00 -2.87
N LEU A 231 18.53 21.44 -1.77
CA LEU A 231 17.18 20.91 -1.71
C LEU A 231 16.36 21.70 -0.69
N VAL A 232 15.16 22.10 -1.08
CA VAL A 232 14.10 22.55 -0.16
C VAL A 232 13.14 21.39 0.00
N MET A 233 13.33 20.65 1.08
CA MET A 233 12.60 19.47 1.45
C MET A 233 11.44 19.85 2.37
N VAL A 234 10.24 19.34 2.09
CA VAL A 234 9.07 19.58 2.93
C VAL A 234 8.42 18.25 3.27
N GLN A 235 8.48 17.88 4.55
CA GLN A 235 7.97 16.60 5.06
C GLN A 235 6.98 16.86 6.20
N PRO A 236 5.66 16.71 5.99
CA PRO A 236 4.68 17.00 7.04
C PRO A 236 4.69 15.99 8.18
N ASP A 237 5.17 14.77 7.94
CA ASP A 237 5.23 13.72 8.96
C ASP A 237 6.54 13.81 9.78
N PRO A 238 6.48 14.15 11.09
CA PRO A 238 7.68 14.34 11.90
C PRO A 238 8.50 13.06 12.07
N TYR A 239 7.86 11.89 12.04
CA TYR A 239 8.53 10.61 12.13
C TYR A 239 9.43 10.36 10.90
N THR A 240 8.89 10.55 9.69
CA THR A 240 9.65 10.46 8.43
C THR A 240 10.73 11.54 8.37
N ALA A 241 10.44 12.77 8.82
CA ALA A 241 11.43 13.84 8.88
C ALA A 241 12.62 13.46 9.77
N GLY A 242 12.37 12.84 10.93
CA GLY A 242 13.43 12.29 11.80
C GLY A 242 14.30 11.26 11.09
N HIS A 243 13.72 10.37 10.29
CA HIS A 243 14.49 9.38 9.52
C HIS A 243 15.31 9.98 8.38
N VAL A 244 14.81 11.03 7.74
CA VAL A 244 15.58 11.80 6.76
C VAL A 244 16.83 12.39 7.43
N LEU A 245 16.67 13.02 8.60
CA LEU A 245 17.79 13.59 9.35
C LEU A 245 18.78 12.51 9.80
N ASP A 246 18.30 11.38 10.30
CA ASP A 246 19.13 10.24 10.69
C ASP A 246 19.97 9.73 9.52
N ARG A 247 19.38 9.61 8.31
CA ARG A 247 20.10 9.12 7.15
C ARG A 247 21.15 10.11 6.65
N PHE A 248 20.84 11.41 6.64
CA PHE A 248 21.84 12.44 6.32
C PHE A 248 22.99 12.45 7.33
N ALA A 249 22.68 12.35 8.64
CA ALA A 249 23.69 12.28 9.69
C ALA A 249 24.57 11.03 9.59
N GLU A 250 24.05 9.91 9.08
CA GLU A 250 24.83 8.69 8.83
C GLU A 250 25.80 8.83 7.67
N ILE A 251 25.37 9.45 6.56
CA ILE A 251 26.17 9.56 5.34
C ILE A 251 27.21 10.68 5.48
N HIS A 252 26.81 11.83 6.04
CA HIS A 252 27.60 13.06 6.05
C HIS A 252 28.13 13.44 7.44
N GLY A 253 27.85 12.60 8.44
CA GLY A 253 28.30 12.75 9.83
C GLY A 253 27.35 13.54 10.70
N ARG A 254 27.36 13.32 12.02
CA ARG A 254 26.36 13.89 12.96
C ARG A 254 26.25 15.42 12.98
N ARG A 255 27.29 16.15 12.57
CA ARG A 255 27.28 17.63 12.52
C ARG A 255 26.68 18.19 11.23
N SER A 256 26.33 17.33 10.27
CA SER A 256 25.70 17.71 9.01
C SER A 256 24.28 18.23 9.20
N VAL A 257 23.57 17.74 10.21
CA VAL A 257 22.18 18.11 10.51
C VAL A 257 22.14 19.04 11.71
N ARG A 258 21.44 20.17 11.58
CA ARG A 258 21.19 21.10 12.67
C ARG A 258 19.79 21.67 12.59
N LYS A 259 19.08 21.69 13.71
CA LYS A 259 17.83 22.43 13.83
C LYS A 259 18.14 23.91 13.70
N VAL A 260 17.41 24.60 12.83
CA VAL A 260 17.45 26.05 12.69
C VAL A 260 16.10 26.56 13.18
N SER A 261 16.11 27.53 14.09
CA SER A 261 14.88 28.25 14.41
C SER A 261 14.41 28.96 13.14
N ALA A 262 13.12 28.81 12.83
CA ALA A 262 12.45 29.64 11.84
C ALA A 262 12.54 31.12 12.21
#